data_AF-E8X3A4-F1
#
_entry.id   AF-E8X3A4-F1
#
_cell.length_a   1.000
_cell.length_b   1.000
_cell.length_c   1.000
_cell.angle_alpha   90.00
_cell.angle_beta   90.00
_cell.angle_gamma   90.00
#
_symmetry.space_group_name_H-M   'P 1'
#
loop_
_entity.id
_entity.type
_entity.pdbx_description
1 polymer ?
#
loop_
_entity_poly.entity_id
_entity_poly.type
_entity_poly.pdbx_seq_one_letter_code
_entity_poly.pdbx_strand_id
1 'polypeptide(L)'
;MTGLAVGRSFALMTKTDDFDQLLSNYRQAVDAWVEAIHAEEELATDDHSMVQMEAWDTAGLALHDVELTAKKARDEYKNALRRKNYGF
;
A
#
# COMPACT_ATOMS: atom_id res chain seq x y z
N MET A 1 -33.44 42.35 22.23
CA MET A 1 -33.89 41.02 21.76
C MET A 1 -32.85 40.56 20.74
N THR A 2 -31.90 39.73 21.19
CA THR A 2 -31.72 38.31 20.79
C THR A 2 -31.24 38.16 19.33
N GLY A 3 -30.12 37.51 19.00
CA GLY A 3 -29.12 36.79 19.77
C GLY A 3 -28.06 36.16 18.83
N LEU A 4 -26.94 35.75 19.44
CA LEU A 4 -25.99 34.68 19.09
C LEU A 4 -25.51 34.46 17.64
N ALA A 5 -24.22 34.78 17.45
CA ALA A 5 -23.11 33.89 17.08
C ALA A 5 -23.35 32.71 16.12
N VAL A 6 -22.59 32.69 15.02
CA VAL A 6 -21.78 31.51 14.64
C VAL A 6 -20.40 31.98 14.17
N GLY A 7 -19.47 32.07 15.12
CA GLY A 7 -18.08 31.73 14.85
C GLY A 7 -17.97 30.20 14.84
N ARG A 8 -16.98 29.69 14.09
CA ARG A 8 -16.62 28.27 13.87
C ARG A 8 -17.22 27.60 12.64
N SER A 9 -16.62 27.87 11.48
CA SER A 9 -16.42 26.79 10.48
C SER A 9 -15.01 26.75 9.88
N PHE A 10 -14.10 27.65 10.28
CA PHE A 10 -12.72 27.68 9.76
C PHE A 10 -11.73 26.84 10.58
N ALA A 11 -12.19 26.21 11.66
CA ALA A 11 -11.37 25.39 12.54
C ALA A 11 -11.94 23.97 12.56
N LEU A 12 -11.43 23.13 11.67
CA LEU A 12 -11.34 21.65 11.71
C LEU A 12 -11.20 21.10 10.27
N MET A 13 -10.22 21.60 9.51
CA MET A 13 -9.56 20.74 8.52
C MET A 13 -8.62 19.80 9.30
N THR A 14 -9.16 19.04 10.25
CA THR A 14 -8.48 17.84 10.74
C THR A 14 -8.31 16.97 9.51
N LYS A 15 -7.08 16.63 9.14
CA LYS A 15 -6.81 15.62 8.11
C LYS A 15 -7.62 14.38 8.47
N THR A 16 -8.80 14.24 7.88
CA THR A 16 -9.49 12.97 7.80
C THR A 16 -8.57 12.10 6.98
N ASP A 17 -8.13 10.98 7.54
CA ASP A 17 -7.43 9.99 6.75
C ASP A 17 -8.29 9.71 5.50
N ASP A 18 -7.72 9.94 4.32
CA ASP A 18 -8.38 9.64 3.05
C ASP A 18 -8.36 8.13 2.87
N PHE A 19 -9.32 7.46 3.52
CA PHE A 19 -9.42 6.01 3.55
C PHE A 19 -9.56 5.42 2.15
N ASP A 20 -10.23 6.13 1.23
CA ASP A 20 -10.42 5.68 -0.14
C ASP A 20 -9.09 5.69 -0.87
N GLN A 21 -8.30 6.76 -0.74
CA GLN A 21 -6.96 6.82 -1.31
C GLN A 21 -6.00 5.79 -0.69
N LEU A 22 -6.00 5.63 0.63
CA LEU A 22 -5.13 4.66 1.33
C LEU A 22 -5.48 3.21 0.93
N LEU A 23 -6.77 2.89 0.83
CA LEU A 23 -7.21 1.56 0.39
C LEU A 23 -6.90 1.33 -1.09
N SER A 24 -7.06 2.35 -1.94
CA SER A 24 -6.68 2.30 -3.36
C SER A 24 -5.18 2.04 -3.51
N ASN A 25 -4.33 2.77 -2.76
CA ASN A 25 -2.88 2.57 -2.78
C ASN A 25 -2.49 1.15 -2.36
N TYR A 26 -3.12 0.63 -1.30
CA TYR A 26 -2.87 -0.75 -0.87
C TYR A 26 -3.27 -1.76 -1.94
N ARG A 27 -4.43 -1.59 -2.59
CA ARG A 27 -4.87 -2.49 -3.67
C ARG A 27 -3.90 -2.49 -4.84
N GLN A 28 -3.51 -1.30 -5.32
CA GLN A 28 -2.53 -1.17 -6.41
C GLN A 28 -1.17 -1.80 -6.05
N ALA A 29 -0.72 -1.64 -4.81
CA ALA A 29 0.52 -2.27 -4.37
C ALA A 29 0.42 -3.80 -4.26
N VAL A 30 -0.76 -4.33 -3.90
CA VAL A 30 -1.03 -5.78 -3.93
C VAL A 30 -1.08 -6.30 -5.36
N ASP A 31 -1.72 -5.58 -6.28
CA ASP A 31 -1.77 -5.97 -7.69
C ASP A 31 -0.35 -6.07 -8.27
N ALA A 32 0.50 -5.06 -8.02
CA ALA A 32 1.91 -5.10 -8.42
C ALA A 32 2.71 -6.24 -7.76
N TRP A 33 2.40 -6.57 -6.51
CA TRP A 33 3.03 -7.71 -5.82
C TRP A 33 2.62 -9.04 -6.47
N VAL A 34 1.33 -9.22 -6.79
CA VAL A 34 0.82 -10.42 -7.48
C VAL A 34 1.41 -10.53 -8.89
N GLU A 35 1.52 -9.43 -9.63
CA GLU A 35 2.17 -9.41 -10.94
C GLU A 35 3.64 -9.86 -10.85
N ALA A 36 4.39 -9.43 -9.83
CA ALA A 36 5.77 -9.88 -9.63
C ALA A 36 5.87 -11.37 -9.24
N ILE A 37 4.91 -11.89 -8.48
CA ILE A 37 4.83 -13.34 -8.18
C ILE A 37 4.66 -14.12 -9.48
N HIS A 38 3.75 -13.68 -10.36
CA HIS A 38 3.55 -14.34 -11.66
C HIS A 38 4.78 -14.21 -12.57
N ALA A 39 5.47 -13.06 -12.57
CA ALA A 39 6.70 -12.88 -13.34
C ALA A 39 7.84 -13.81 -12.85
N GLU A 40 7.97 -14.03 -11.54
CA GLU A 40 8.91 -15.03 -11.01
C GLU A 40 8.46 -16.46 -11.34
N GLU A 41 7.16 -16.77 -11.23
CA GLU A 41 6.58 -18.07 -11.59
C GLU A 41 6.83 -18.45 -13.06
N GLU A 42 6.77 -17.48 -13.98
CA GLU A 42 7.07 -17.69 -15.41
C GLU A 42 8.49 -18.20 -15.67
N LEU A 43 9.42 -18.01 -14.74
CA LEU A 43 10.79 -18.53 -14.83
C LEU A 43 10.90 -20.03 -14.49
N ALA A 44 9.82 -20.65 -13.98
CA ALA A 44 9.74 -22.07 -13.64
C ALA A 44 9.62 -22.95 -14.90
N THR A 45 10.71 -23.00 -15.65
CA THR A 45 10.87 -23.80 -16.87
C THR A 45 11.82 -24.97 -16.63
N ASP A 46 12.01 -25.81 -17.64
CA ASP A 46 13.01 -26.88 -17.65
C ASP A 46 14.43 -26.39 -18.01
N ASP A 47 14.64 -25.08 -18.15
CA ASP A 47 15.96 -24.48 -18.33
C ASP A 47 16.73 -24.48 -17.00
N HIS A 48 17.83 -25.23 -16.97
CA HIS A 48 18.73 -25.36 -15.82
C HIS A 48 20.05 -24.59 -16.01
N SER A 49 20.08 -23.61 -16.91
CA SER A 49 21.27 -22.81 -17.19
C SER A 49 21.57 -21.79 -16.07
N MET A 50 22.84 -21.38 -15.99
CA MET A 50 23.26 -20.28 -15.11
C MET A 50 22.54 -18.96 -15.44
N VAL A 51 22.22 -18.73 -16.72
CA VAL A 51 21.49 -17.53 -17.15
C VAL A 51 20.09 -17.54 -16.58
N GLN A 52 19.41 -18.68 -16.61
CA GLN A 52 18.09 -18.82 -16.00
C GLN A 52 18.17 -18.64 -14.48
N MET A 53 19.21 -19.18 -13.82
CA MET A 53 19.43 -18.97 -12.38
C MET A 53 19.60 -17.47 -12.02
N GLU A 54 20.36 -16.70 -12.80
CA GLU A 54 20.51 -15.25 -12.57
C GLU A 54 19.19 -14.46 -12.79
N ALA A 55 18.33 -14.93 -13.68
CA ALA A 55 17.00 -14.35 -13.86
C ALA A 55 16.12 -14.55 -12.62
N TRP A 56 16.20 -15.71 -11.97
CA TRP A 56 15.53 -15.97 -10.68
C TRP A 56 16.02 -15.03 -9.59
N ASP A 57 17.33 -14.82 -9.47
CA ASP A 57 17.89 -13.87 -8.48
C ASP A 57 17.35 -12.44 -8.71
N THR A 58 17.27 -12.02 -9.97
CA THR A 58 16.74 -10.70 -10.33
C THR A 58 15.25 -10.58 -10.04
N ALA A 59 14.46 -11.61 -10.37
CA ALA A 59 13.02 -11.64 -10.12
C ALA A 59 12.72 -11.64 -8.61
N GLY A 60 13.47 -12.39 -7.82
CA GLY A 60 13.33 -12.43 -6.36
C GLY A 60 13.61 -11.08 -5.69
N LEU A 61 14.59 -10.32 -6.18
CA LEU A 61 14.84 -8.94 -5.72
C LEU A 61 13.67 -8.02 -6.06
N ALA A 62 13.16 -8.08 -7.29
CA ALA A 62 12.02 -7.27 -7.71
C ALA A 62 10.75 -7.61 -6.90
N LEU A 63 10.50 -8.91 -6.67
CA LEU A 63 9.41 -9.41 -5.84
C LEU A 63 9.49 -8.86 -4.41
N HIS A 64 10.70 -8.85 -3.82
CA HIS A 64 10.91 -8.32 -2.49
C HIS A 64 10.58 -6.83 -2.39
N ASP A 65 11.02 -6.02 -3.36
CA ASP A 65 10.77 -4.57 -3.38
C ASP A 65 9.28 -4.22 -3.44
N VAL A 66 8.51 -4.93 -4.28
CA VAL A 66 7.06 -4.71 -4.37
C VAL A 66 6.32 -5.27 -3.16
N GLU A 67 6.77 -6.38 -2.55
CA GLU A 67 6.22 -6.87 -1.29
C GLU A 67 6.39 -5.83 -0.17
N LEU A 68 7.58 -5.23 -0.03
CA LEU A 68 7.83 -4.16 0.94
C LEU A 68 6.89 -2.97 0.73
N THR A 69 6.65 -2.61 -0.53
CA THR A 69 5.71 -1.54 -0.90
C THR A 69 4.28 -1.88 -0.48
N ALA A 70 3.80 -3.10 -0.75
CA ALA A 70 2.48 -3.56 -0.34
C ALA A 70 2.33 -3.60 1.20
N LYS A 71 3.36 -4.08 1.91
CA LYS A 71 3.39 -4.09 3.38
C LYS A 71 3.31 -2.66 3.96
N LYS A 72 4.03 -1.71 3.37
CA LYS A 72 4.00 -0.30 3.78
C LYS A 72 2.61 0.32 3.56
N ALA A 73 2.02 0.16 2.37
CA ALA A 73 0.69 0.69 2.06
C ALA A 73 -0.39 0.11 3.00
N ARG A 74 -0.29 -1.18 3.31
CA ARG A 74 -1.15 -1.84 4.30
C ARG A 74 -1.02 -1.22 5.69
N ASP A 75 0.21 -0.94 6.12
CA ASP A 75 0.46 -0.37 7.44
C ASP A 75 -0.03 1.08 7.53
N GLU A 76 0.10 1.87 6.47
CA GLU A 76 -0.50 3.21 6.38
C GLU A 76 -2.03 3.16 6.54
N TYR A 77 -2.71 2.26 5.80
CA TYR A 77 -4.15 2.06 5.92
C TYR A 77 -4.56 1.58 7.32
N LYS A 78 -3.85 0.60 7.90
CA LYS A 78 -4.12 0.12 9.26
C LYS A 78 -3.87 1.19 10.32
N ASN A 79 -2.86 2.04 10.14
CA ASN A 79 -2.59 3.13 11.05
C ASN A 79 -3.72 4.17 11.02
N ALA A 80 -4.24 4.50 9.84
CA ALA A 80 -5.43 5.35 9.71
C ALA A 80 -6.65 4.75 10.44
N LEU A 81 -6.89 3.44 10.29
CA LEU A 81 -7.98 2.76 11.01
C LEU A 81 -7.77 2.82 12.53
N ARG A 82 -6.53 2.68 13.02
CA ARG A 82 -6.22 2.80 14.44
C ARG A 82 -6.47 4.20 14.97
N ARG A 83 -6.06 5.25 14.25
CA ARG A 83 -6.32 6.64 14.63
C ARG A 83 -7.83 6.91 14.73
N LYS A 84 -8.59 6.50 13.71
CA LYS A 84 -10.06 6.66 13.68
C LYS A 84 -10.77 5.94 14.82
N ASN A 85 -10.36 4.71 15.13
CA ASN A 85 -11.09 3.87 16.09
C ASN A 85 -10.59 3.99 17.54
N TYR A 86 -9.33 4.37 17.74
CA TYR A 86 -8.71 4.40 19.07
C TYR A 86 -8.19 5.77 19.50
N GLY A 87 -8.18 6.78 18.61
CA GLY A 87 -7.90 8.17 18.96
C GLY A 87 -6.42 8.53 19.20
N PHE A 88 -5.49 7.72 18.69
CA PHE A 88 -4.05 8.02 18.68
C PHE A 88 -3.67 8.97 17.54
#